data_AF-A0A800MWH8-F1
#
_entry.id   AF-A0A800MWH8-F1
#
_cell.length_a   1.000
_cell.length_b   1.000
_cell.length_c   1.000
_cell.angle_alpha   90.00
_cell.angle_beta   90.00
_cell.angle_gamma   90.00
#
_symmetry.space_group_name_H-M   'P 1'
#
loop_
_entity.id
_entity.type
_entity.pdbx_description
1 polymer ?
#
loop_
_entity_poly.entity_id
_entity_poly.type
_entity_poly.pdbx_seq_one_letter_code
_entity_poly.pdbx_strand_id
1 'polypeptide(L)'
;MGQLIKVQDYVSRYQQDIFLYPSRFVRLKKQQWDKWHKTWESNESFTPRPAQHDTSGTADWSYEEKEPLMEKLKGLLKRGRKEEFEEYNAAGHEVEKEEDVLEFEASFAVRPETIENLKHQFLDQLYRFQMKWATSTLTEKSFPEKHYYYDEKLKYFLQRYPDTYLVMYNPIFLLKRAPVETEIIVIGPTEVWCISFLEQEDSAVFTGSKDRFWTKKGKGEEKKVLNPLLALDRTEKIIRKIFAIHSIELPVKKAVLTRNGYIDYPAAPIDVQLVEKRNYEQWFHAMRNLRSPLKHAQLKGAQALLQYCQTSSVKRLEWENRNES
;
A
#
# COMPACT_ATOMS: atom_id res chain seq x y z
N MET A 1 -2.30 3.27 9.60
CA MET A 1 -2.51 2.97 8.19
C MET A 1 -1.33 2.13 7.72
N GLY A 2 -1.55 0.87 7.35
CA GLY A 2 -0.55 -0.02 6.76
C GLY A 2 -0.02 0.49 5.43
N GLN A 3 1.11 -0.08 5.00
CA GLN A 3 1.87 0.38 3.85
C GLN A 3 1.58 -0.47 2.61
N LEU A 4 1.22 0.15 1.49
CA LEU A 4 1.00 -0.55 0.22
C LEU A 4 2.32 -0.65 -0.54
N ILE A 5 2.88 -1.86 -0.63
CA ILE A 5 4.19 -2.10 -1.24
C ILE A 5 4.11 -2.71 -2.65
N LYS A 6 2.98 -3.33 -3.04
CA LYS A 6 2.73 -3.86 -4.39
C LYS A 6 1.23 -3.98 -4.67
N VAL A 7 0.82 -3.75 -5.92
CA VAL A 7 -0.52 -4.08 -6.45
C VAL A 7 -0.31 -4.81 -7.77
N GLN A 8 -0.89 -6.00 -7.94
CA GLN A 8 -0.78 -6.81 -9.17
C GLN A 8 0.67 -6.90 -9.71
N ASP A 9 0.90 -6.48 -10.94
CA ASP A 9 2.20 -6.33 -11.59
C ASP A 9 2.63 -4.86 -11.76
N TYR A 10 1.98 -3.90 -11.10
CA TYR A 10 2.35 -2.48 -11.24
C TYR A 10 3.70 -2.16 -10.59
N VAL A 11 4.45 -1.21 -11.15
CA VAL A 11 5.76 -0.78 -10.63
C VAL A 11 5.60 -0.04 -9.31
N SER A 12 6.42 -0.38 -8.32
CA SER A 12 6.36 0.20 -6.98
C SER A 12 7.71 0.78 -6.55
N ARG A 13 7.71 1.96 -5.92
CA ARG A 13 8.91 2.58 -5.31
C ARG A 13 9.59 1.64 -4.32
N TYR A 14 8.82 0.83 -3.61
CA TYR A 14 9.33 -0.17 -2.66
C TYR A 14 10.14 -1.29 -3.33
N GLN A 15 10.02 -1.50 -4.65
CA GLN A 15 10.90 -2.41 -5.40
C GLN A 15 12.31 -1.82 -5.64
N GLN A 16 12.46 -0.49 -5.57
CA GLN A 16 13.75 0.18 -5.67
C GLN A 16 14.52 0.03 -4.35
N ASP A 17 13.91 0.41 -3.22
CA ASP A 17 14.49 0.21 -1.89
C ASP A 17 13.45 0.03 -0.78
N ILE A 18 13.21 -1.24 -0.41
CA ILE A 18 12.32 -1.63 0.69
C ILE A 18 12.88 -1.34 2.09
N PHE A 19 14.17 -1.07 2.25
CA PHE A 19 14.73 -0.67 3.55
C PHE A 19 14.55 0.84 3.80
N LEU A 20 14.53 1.64 2.73
CA LEU A 20 14.42 3.09 2.78
C LEU A 20 12.96 3.60 2.81
N TYR A 21 12.14 3.23 1.82
CA TYR A 21 10.80 3.81 1.64
C TYR A 21 9.84 3.62 2.84
N PRO A 22 9.84 2.49 3.57
CA PRO A 22 8.92 2.34 4.71
C PRO A 22 9.16 3.30 5.85
N SER A 23 10.42 3.67 6.12
CA SER A 23 10.75 4.67 7.14
C SER A 23 10.35 6.08 6.70
N ARG A 24 10.60 6.40 5.42
CA ARG A 24 10.19 7.67 4.78
C ARG A 24 8.67 7.84 4.82
N PHE A 25 7.89 6.80 4.53
CA PHE A 25 6.43 6.83 4.61
C PHE A 25 5.92 7.17 6.02
N VAL A 26 6.46 6.51 7.06
CA VAL A 26 6.08 6.75 8.46
C VAL A 26 6.38 8.20 8.86
N ARG A 27 7.55 8.72 8.50
CA ARG A 27 7.98 10.10 8.77
C ARG A 27 7.08 11.13 8.06
N LEU A 28 6.88 10.97 6.75
CA LEU A 28 6.05 11.85 5.92
C LEU A 28 4.61 11.90 6.43
N LYS A 29 4.01 10.73 6.71
CA LYS A 29 2.67 10.65 7.30
C LYS A 29 2.58 11.44 8.61
N LYS A 30 3.56 11.29 9.51
CA LYS A 30 3.56 12.00 10.80
C LYS A 30 3.66 13.51 10.59
N GLN A 31 4.65 13.97 9.83
CA GLN A 31 4.85 15.40 9.54
C GLN A 31 3.61 16.04 8.91
N GLN A 32 2.99 15.36 7.93
CA GLN A 32 1.81 15.87 7.23
C GLN A 32 0.56 15.82 8.12
N TRP A 33 0.39 14.81 8.98
CA TRP A 33 -0.67 14.81 9.99
C TRP A 33 -0.50 15.97 10.98
N ASP A 34 0.72 16.18 11.51
CA ASP A 34 1.01 17.23 12.48
C ASP A 34 0.80 18.64 11.87
N LYS A 35 1.15 18.84 10.59
CA LYS A 35 0.84 20.06 9.82
C LYS A 35 -0.67 20.26 9.65
N TRP A 36 -1.35 19.23 9.14
CA TRP A 36 -2.78 19.20 8.86
C TRP A 36 -3.65 19.46 10.09
N HIS A 37 -3.29 18.85 11.22
CA HIS A 37 -3.96 19.04 12.51
C HIS A 37 -3.82 20.50 13.00
N LYS A 38 -2.60 21.05 12.97
CA LYS A 38 -2.35 22.43 13.38
C LYS A 38 -3.13 23.45 12.54
N THR A 39 -3.20 23.28 11.22
CA THR A 39 -3.98 24.17 10.34
C THR A 39 -5.49 24.07 10.61
N TRP A 40 -5.98 22.89 11.03
CA TRP A 40 -7.39 22.74 11.43
C TRP A 40 -7.69 23.41 12.78
N GLU A 41 -6.77 23.29 13.74
CA GLU A 41 -6.84 23.93 15.07
C GLU A 41 -6.67 25.47 15.02
N SER A 42 -5.75 25.97 14.18
CA SER A 42 -5.43 27.41 14.10
C SER A 42 -6.54 28.27 13.53
N ASN A 43 -7.55 27.65 12.89
CA ASN A 43 -8.66 28.34 12.22
C ASN A 43 -8.18 29.32 11.11
N GLU A 44 -6.94 29.16 10.63
CA GLU A 44 -6.36 30.02 9.60
C GLU A 44 -7.16 29.96 8.30
N SER A 45 -7.18 31.10 7.59
CA SER A 45 -8.08 31.34 6.47
C SER A 45 -8.06 30.22 5.44
N PHE A 46 -9.21 29.54 5.32
CA PHE A 46 -9.46 28.50 4.33
C PHE A 46 -9.28 29.07 2.92
N THR A 47 -8.08 28.90 2.37
CA THR A 47 -7.85 28.95 0.94
C THR A 47 -8.04 27.53 0.41
N PRO A 48 -9.15 27.22 -0.28
CA PRO A 48 -9.25 25.97 -0.99
C PRO A 48 -8.25 26.02 -2.15
N ARG A 49 -7.02 25.57 -1.92
CA ARG A 49 -6.22 25.04 -3.03
C ARG A 49 -7.07 23.92 -3.62
N PRO A 50 -7.39 23.95 -4.93
CA PRO A 50 -8.01 22.79 -5.55
C PRO A 50 -7.11 21.60 -5.22
N ALA A 51 -7.70 20.56 -4.60
CA ALA A 51 -6.98 19.33 -4.35
C ALA A 51 -6.38 18.91 -5.68
N GLN A 52 -5.05 18.81 -5.76
CA GLN A 52 -4.34 18.66 -7.03
C GLN A 52 -4.96 17.47 -7.78
N HIS A 53 -5.77 17.79 -8.79
CA HIS A 53 -6.14 16.82 -9.80
C HIS A 53 -4.87 16.58 -10.57
N ASP A 54 -4.08 15.61 -10.10
CA ASP A 54 -3.01 14.99 -10.85
C ASP A 54 -3.66 14.44 -12.14
N THR A 55 -3.67 15.25 -13.19
CA THR A 55 -4.16 14.97 -14.55
C THR A 55 -3.24 13.99 -15.26
N SER A 56 -2.94 12.88 -14.59
CA SER A 56 -2.09 11.79 -15.05
C SER A 56 -2.85 10.44 -15.12
N GLY A 57 -4.19 10.49 -15.11
CA GLY A 57 -5.08 9.32 -15.19
C GLY A 57 -6.29 9.46 -16.12
N THR A 58 -6.41 10.56 -16.87
CA THR A 58 -7.41 10.76 -17.93
C THR A 58 -6.71 10.82 -19.27
N ALA A 59 -7.17 10.04 -20.25
CA ALA A 59 -6.72 10.17 -21.63
C ALA A 59 -7.06 11.57 -22.16
N ASP A 60 -6.14 12.12 -22.94
CA ASP A 60 -6.12 13.48 -23.46
C ASP A 60 -7.26 13.79 -24.44
N TRP A 61 -7.77 15.02 -24.39
CA TRP A 61 -8.36 15.78 -25.51
C TRP A 61 -8.55 17.26 -25.12
N SER A 62 -7.54 18.12 -25.29
CA SER A 62 -7.69 19.45 -25.96
C SER A 62 -6.38 20.26 -25.99
N TYR A 63 -6.19 21.00 -27.10
CA TYR A 63 -4.96 21.71 -27.47
C TYR A 63 -4.72 23.04 -26.73
N GLU A 64 -3.44 23.44 -26.73
CA GLU A 64 -2.91 24.82 -26.52
C GLU A 64 -3.12 25.44 -25.10
N GLU A 65 -2.22 26.26 -24.55
CA GLU A 65 -1.05 26.96 -25.10
C GLU A 65 0.08 27.07 -24.05
N LYS A 66 1.30 27.47 -24.44
CA LYS A 66 2.47 27.53 -23.54
C LYS A 66 2.67 28.94 -22.94
N GLU A 67 3.00 29.04 -21.65
CA GLU A 67 3.73 30.19 -21.09
C GLU A 67 4.86 29.77 -20.11
N PRO A 68 5.90 30.61 -19.90
CA PRO A 68 7.23 30.11 -19.54
C PRO A 68 7.56 30.12 -18.04
N LEU A 69 8.39 29.15 -17.61
CA LEU A 69 8.97 29.03 -16.27
C LEU A 69 10.04 30.13 -15.98
N MET A 70 9.62 31.38 -15.79
CA MET A 70 10.50 32.53 -15.51
C MET A 70 10.23 33.28 -14.20
N GLU A 71 9.22 32.89 -13.40
CA GLU A 71 8.89 33.62 -12.16
C GLU A 71 9.56 33.11 -10.88
N LYS A 72 10.15 31.90 -10.87
CA LYS A 72 10.63 31.23 -9.64
C LYS A 72 12.08 31.57 -9.20
N LEU A 73 12.72 32.61 -9.75
CA LEU A 73 14.16 32.90 -9.50
C LEU A 73 14.47 34.23 -8.79
N LYS A 74 13.58 34.74 -7.92
CA LYS A 74 13.78 35.99 -7.14
C LYS A 74 13.99 35.78 -5.62
N GLY A 75 14.55 34.64 -5.21
CA GLY A 75 14.76 34.29 -3.79
C GLY A 75 16.19 34.30 -3.25
N LEU A 76 17.22 34.31 -4.11
CA LEU A 76 18.59 33.90 -3.74
C LEU A 76 19.66 34.98 -3.93
N LEU A 77 19.46 36.17 -3.37
CA LEU A 77 20.52 37.20 -3.32
C LEU A 77 20.52 38.03 -2.02
N LYS A 78 20.78 37.40 -0.86
CA LYS A 78 21.09 38.15 0.39
C LYS A 78 21.76 37.33 1.51
N ARG A 79 23.06 37.01 1.38
CA ARG A 79 24.02 36.97 2.52
C ARG A 79 25.49 36.76 2.09
N GLY A 80 26.38 37.66 2.52
CA GLY A 80 27.80 37.35 2.75
C GLY A 80 27.96 36.65 4.11
N ARG A 81 28.91 35.70 4.29
CA ARG A 81 30.35 35.94 4.56
C ARG A 81 30.51 36.67 5.90
N LYS A 82 31.09 36.14 6.98
CA LYS A 82 32.04 35.03 7.25
C LYS A 82 31.63 34.34 8.60
N GLU A 83 32.20 33.25 9.12
CA GLU A 83 33.43 32.48 8.82
C GLU A 83 33.21 30.95 9.08
N GLU A 84 34.16 30.24 9.71
CA GLU A 84 34.35 28.78 9.79
C GLU A 84 34.46 28.25 11.24
N PHE A 85 34.00 27.01 11.48
CA PHE A 85 34.66 26.04 12.35
C PHE A 85 34.35 24.61 11.87
N GLU A 86 35.42 23.86 11.59
CA GLU A 86 35.50 22.40 11.38
C GLU A 86 35.01 21.64 12.64
N GLU A 87 34.59 20.37 12.65
CA GLU A 87 34.37 19.30 11.65
C GLU A 87 33.41 18.25 12.31
N TYR A 88 33.13 17.12 11.64
CA TYR A 88 32.20 16.02 12.00
C TYR A 88 30.73 16.20 11.58
N ASN A 89 30.43 15.79 10.34
CA ASN A 89 29.37 14.81 10.00
C ASN A 89 29.28 14.62 8.46
N ALA A 90 30.26 13.93 7.88
CA ALA A 90 30.32 13.60 6.44
C ALA A 90 29.34 12.48 6.02
N ALA A 91 28.08 12.56 6.48
CA ALA A 91 26.99 11.63 6.16
C ALA A 91 25.62 12.32 5.98
N GLY A 92 25.53 13.66 6.11
CA GLY A 92 24.26 14.39 6.08
C GLY A 92 23.79 14.90 4.70
N HIS A 93 24.71 15.15 3.77
CA HIS A 93 24.43 15.98 2.58
C HIS A 93 23.73 15.29 1.40
N GLU A 94 23.52 13.98 1.43
CA GLU A 94 22.74 13.27 0.39
C GLU A 94 21.25 13.14 0.73
N VAL A 95 20.88 13.28 2.01
CA VAL A 95 19.50 13.05 2.46
C VAL A 95 18.55 14.17 2.02
N GLU A 96 19.01 15.43 2.02
CA GLU A 96 18.15 16.59 1.75
C GLU A 96 17.69 16.67 0.29
N LYS A 97 18.49 16.20 -0.68
CA LYS A 97 18.16 16.31 -2.12
C LYS A 97 17.07 15.36 -2.62
N GLU A 98 16.78 14.28 -1.89
CA GLU A 98 15.68 13.36 -2.25
C GLU A 98 14.35 13.71 -1.58
N GLU A 99 14.35 14.58 -0.55
CA GLU A 99 13.12 14.96 0.16
C GLU A 99 12.19 15.83 -0.72
N ASP A 100 12.75 16.62 -1.63
CA ASP A 100 12.01 17.44 -2.61
C ASP A 100 11.13 16.61 -3.59
N VAL A 101 11.35 15.29 -3.74
CA VAL A 101 10.59 14.43 -4.68
C VAL A 101 9.47 13.62 -4.01
N LEU A 102 9.16 13.94 -2.74
CA LEU A 102 8.09 13.33 -1.95
C LEU A 102 6.92 14.30 -1.71
N GLU A 103 6.55 15.08 -2.72
CA GLU A 103 5.39 15.99 -2.67
C GLU A 103 4.06 15.25 -2.39
N PHE A 104 3.74 15.13 -1.10
CA PHE A 104 2.39 14.93 -0.58
C PHE A 104 2.08 16.09 0.35
N GLU A 105 1.26 17.04 -0.10
CA GLU A 105 0.63 18.01 0.77
C GLU A 105 -0.84 17.62 0.95
N ALA A 106 -1.28 17.45 2.20
CA ALA A 106 -2.70 17.32 2.48
C ALA A 106 -3.41 18.66 2.20
N SER A 107 -4.54 18.64 1.48
CA SER A 107 -5.27 19.83 1.01
C SER A 107 -6.76 19.77 1.37
N PHE A 108 -7.32 20.87 1.90
CA PHE A 108 -8.72 20.91 2.34
C PHE A 108 -9.65 21.17 1.14
N ALA A 109 -10.32 20.12 0.66
CA ALA A 109 -11.40 20.26 -0.32
C ALA A 109 -12.68 20.83 0.33
N VAL A 110 -13.02 20.35 1.54
CA VAL A 110 -14.10 20.85 2.39
C VAL A 110 -13.59 20.79 3.83
N ARG A 111 -13.80 21.86 4.62
CA ARG A 111 -13.36 21.87 6.02
C ARG A 111 -14.10 20.78 6.83
N PRO A 112 -13.38 19.88 7.53
CA PRO A 112 -14.02 18.91 8.40
C PRO A 112 -14.50 19.56 9.70
N GLU A 113 -15.74 19.28 10.08
CA GLU A 113 -16.37 19.78 11.32
C GLU A 113 -15.84 19.08 12.57
N THR A 114 -15.39 17.83 12.44
CA THR A 114 -14.92 17.00 13.57
C THR A 114 -13.52 16.46 13.32
N ILE A 115 -12.79 16.15 14.40
CA ILE A 115 -11.48 15.50 14.34
C ILE A 115 -11.53 14.09 13.70
N GLU A 116 -12.71 13.43 13.71
CA GLU A 116 -12.92 12.16 13.03
C GLU A 116 -13.01 12.37 11.51
N ASN A 117 -13.80 13.35 11.06
CA ASN A 117 -13.85 13.75 9.65
C ASN A 117 -12.47 14.20 9.13
N LEU A 118 -11.69 14.91 9.96
CA LEU A 118 -10.31 15.30 9.66
C LEU A 118 -9.39 14.08 9.44
N LYS A 119 -9.53 13.04 10.28
CA LYS A 119 -8.79 11.76 10.14
C LYS A 119 -9.21 11.01 8.87
N HIS A 120 -10.50 10.93 8.58
CA HIS A 120 -11.00 10.27 7.37
C HIS A 120 -10.47 10.94 6.10
N GLN A 121 -10.62 12.26 5.97
CA GLN A 121 -10.09 13.01 4.83
C GLN A 121 -8.57 12.81 4.64
N PHE A 122 -7.80 12.83 5.74
CA PHE A 122 -6.36 12.61 5.69
C PHE A 122 -6.01 11.18 5.23
N LEU A 123 -6.70 10.16 5.76
CA LEU A 123 -6.49 8.76 5.38
C LEU A 123 -6.86 8.49 3.91
N ASP A 124 -7.87 9.15 3.37
CA ASP A 124 -8.27 9.02 1.97
C ASP A 124 -7.28 9.70 1.01
N GLN A 125 -6.72 10.86 1.40
CA GLN A 125 -5.65 11.51 0.62
C GLN A 125 -4.36 10.68 0.68
N LEU A 126 -3.99 10.19 1.86
CA LEU A 126 -2.80 9.37 2.03
C LEU A 126 -2.94 8.00 1.34
N TYR A 127 -4.15 7.44 1.23
CA TYR A 127 -4.45 6.26 0.42
C TYR A 127 -4.13 6.48 -1.07
N ARG A 128 -4.56 7.61 -1.65
CA ARG A 128 -4.22 7.97 -3.04
C ARG A 128 -2.71 8.15 -3.24
N PHE A 129 -2.01 8.74 -2.26
CA PHE A 129 -0.55 8.84 -2.28
C PHE A 129 0.14 7.47 -2.26
N GLN A 130 -0.34 6.52 -1.45
CA GLN A 130 0.14 5.14 -1.48
C GLN A 130 -0.07 4.46 -2.83
N MET A 131 -1.23 4.67 -3.47
CA MET A 131 -1.44 4.19 -4.85
C MET A 131 -0.42 4.80 -5.82
N LYS A 132 -0.07 6.09 -5.69
CA LYS A 132 0.97 6.74 -6.52
C LYS A 132 2.35 6.12 -6.31
N TRP A 133 2.72 5.75 -5.07
CA TRP A 133 3.98 5.04 -4.78
C TRP A 133 3.98 3.58 -5.24
N ALA A 134 2.84 2.89 -5.20
CA ALA A 134 2.71 1.50 -5.62
C ALA A 134 2.44 1.32 -7.13
N THR A 135 2.43 2.42 -7.90
CA THR A 135 2.18 2.42 -9.36
C THR A 135 3.14 3.29 -10.18
N SER A 136 4.02 4.09 -9.56
CA SER A 136 5.01 4.92 -10.27
C SER A 136 6.27 5.26 -9.48
N THR A 137 7.41 5.18 -10.18
CA THR A 137 8.74 5.61 -9.72
C THR A 137 9.15 6.92 -10.39
N LEU A 138 10.39 7.35 -10.17
CA LEU A 138 11.00 8.53 -10.83
C LEU A 138 11.09 8.35 -12.35
N THR A 139 11.35 7.13 -12.81
CA THR A 139 11.65 6.78 -14.21
C THR A 139 10.50 6.07 -14.91
N GLU A 140 9.57 5.47 -14.16
CA GLU A 140 8.54 4.58 -14.70
C GLU A 140 7.14 4.84 -14.15
N LYS A 141 6.14 4.38 -14.90
CA LYS A 141 4.73 4.46 -14.57
C LYS A 141 4.00 3.20 -15.05
N SER A 142 3.15 2.65 -14.20
CA SER A 142 2.07 1.74 -14.58
C SER A 142 0.75 2.51 -14.66
N PHE A 143 -0.23 1.95 -15.37
CA PHE A 143 -1.57 2.55 -15.51
C PHE A 143 -2.57 1.73 -14.67
N PRO A 144 -2.77 2.07 -13.39
CA PRO A 144 -3.65 1.30 -12.52
C PRO A 144 -5.11 1.41 -12.91
N GLU A 145 -5.84 0.31 -12.79
CA GLU A 145 -7.28 0.32 -12.99
C GLU A 145 -8.01 1.17 -11.96
N LYS A 146 -9.06 1.88 -12.40
CA LYS A 146 -9.80 2.84 -11.56
C LYS A 146 -10.41 2.21 -10.32
N HIS A 147 -10.75 0.91 -10.35
CA HIS A 147 -11.39 0.24 -9.22
C HIS A 147 -10.50 0.20 -7.97
N TYR A 148 -9.16 0.12 -8.10
CA TYR A 148 -8.25 0.12 -6.95
C TYR A 148 -8.33 1.41 -6.12
N TYR A 149 -8.74 2.55 -6.70
CA TYR A 149 -8.90 3.80 -5.95
C TYR A 149 -10.11 3.80 -5.01
N TYR A 150 -11.04 2.86 -5.19
CA TYR A 150 -12.29 2.75 -4.43
C TYR A 150 -12.46 1.36 -3.77
N ASP A 151 -11.44 0.50 -3.83
CA ASP A 151 -11.52 -0.87 -3.30
C ASP A 151 -11.55 -0.89 -1.77
N GLU A 152 -12.69 -1.31 -1.22
CA GLU A 152 -12.94 -1.37 0.23
C GLU A 152 -12.12 -2.45 0.97
N LYS A 153 -11.61 -3.47 0.29
CA LYS A 153 -10.70 -4.48 0.88
C LYS A 153 -9.28 -3.91 0.97
N LEU A 154 -8.84 -3.16 -0.04
CA LEU A 154 -7.55 -2.47 -0.03
C LEU A 154 -7.55 -1.33 1.01
N LYS A 155 -8.58 -0.48 1.02
CA LYS A 155 -8.79 0.52 2.09
C LYS A 155 -8.82 -0.13 3.47
N TYR A 156 -9.49 -1.27 3.62
CA TYR A 156 -9.54 -2.01 4.88
C TYR A 156 -8.13 -2.34 5.41
N PHE A 157 -7.28 -3.01 4.62
CA PHE A 157 -5.92 -3.35 5.07
C PHE A 157 -5.05 -2.12 5.32
N LEU A 158 -5.17 -1.08 4.50
CA LEU A 158 -4.39 0.13 4.70
C LEU A 158 -4.94 0.89 5.90
N GLN A 159 -6.14 1.47 5.85
CA GLN A 159 -6.66 2.40 6.86
C GLN A 159 -6.80 1.78 8.27
N ARG A 160 -7.13 0.48 8.38
CA ARG A 160 -7.46 -0.14 9.68
C ARG A 160 -6.26 -0.71 10.44
N TYR A 161 -5.10 -0.91 9.80
CA TYR A 161 -3.92 -1.55 10.41
C TYR A 161 -2.81 -0.54 10.76
N PRO A 162 -1.88 -0.90 11.66
CA PRO A 162 -0.65 -0.15 11.90
C PRO A 162 0.20 0.01 10.63
N ASP A 163 0.95 1.10 10.58
CA ASP A 163 1.97 1.42 9.57
C ASP A 163 3.22 0.52 9.63
N THR A 164 3.25 -0.44 10.54
CA THR A 164 4.25 -1.51 10.61
C THR A 164 3.86 -2.73 9.78
N TYR A 165 2.66 -2.77 9.19
CA TYR A 165 2.26 -3.81 8.23
C TYR A 165 2.55 -3.39 6.80
N LEU A 166 3.12 -4.30 6.01
CA LEU A 166 3.35 -4.12 4.57
C LEU A 166 2.37 -5.00 3.79
N VAL A 167 1.71 -4.45 2.78
CA VAL A 167 0.61 -5.08 2.04
C VAL A 167 0.99 -5.22 0.57
N MET A 168 0.90 -6.44 0.04
CA MET A 168 0.93 -6.73 -1.38
C MET A 168 -0.49 -7.17 -1.78
N TYR A 169 -1.16 -6.35 -2.59
CA TYR A 169 -2.54 -6.61 -3.00
C TYR A 169 -2.56 -7.41 -4.30
N ASN A 170 -2.91 -8.70 -4.18
CA ASN A 170 -2.93 -9.70 -5.25
C ASN A 170 -1.70 -9.64 -6.18
N PRO A 171 -0.46 -9.77 -5.67
CA PRO A 171 0.73 -9.61 -6.50
C PRO A 171 0.86 -10.77 -7.52
N ILE A 172 1.39 -10.45 -8.69
CA ILE A 172 1.73 -11.44 -9.73
C ILE A 172 3.19 -11.83 -9.57
N PHE A 173 3.46 -13.12 -9.31
CA PHE A 173 4.82 -13.67 -9.25
C PHE A 173 5.22 -14.33 -10.57
N LEU A 174 6.48 -14.15 -10.99
CA LEU A 174 7.03 -14.76 -12.20
C LEU A 174 7.78 -16.06 -11.87
N LEU A 175 7.11 -17.20 -11.98
CA LEU A 175 7.65 -18.50 -11.58
C LEU A 175 8.00 -19.34 -12.80
N LYS A 176 9.29 -19.61 -13.02
CA LYS A 176 9.79 -20.31 -14.23
C LYS A 176 9.27 -19.67 -15.54
N ARG A 177 9.18 -18.33 -15.59
CA ARG A 177 8.59 -17.53 -16.68
C ARG A 177 7.06 -17.62 -16.85
N ALA A 178 6.35 -18.31 -15.97
CA ALA A 178 4.88 -18.26 -15.92
C ALA A 178 4.41 -17.21 -14.90
N PRO A 179 3.54 -16.26 -15.26
CA PRO A 179 2.90 -15.36 -14.29
C PRO A 179 1.89 -16.14 -13.45
N VAL A 180 1.91 -15.90 -12.14
CA VAL A 180 0.98 -16.50 -11.18
C VAL A 180 0.47 -15.40 -10.26
N GLU A 181 -0.79 -14.99 -10.45
CA GLU A 181 -1.52 -14.15 -9.50
C GLU A 181 -1.69 -14.90 -8.16
N THR A 182 -1.60 -14.17 -7.05
CA THR A 182 -1.73 -14.73 -5.70
C THR A 182 -2.78 -14.01 -4.87
N GLU A 183 -3.09 -14.59 -3.72
CA GLU A 183 -3.96 -13.96 -2.71
C GLU A 183 -3.28 -12.73 -2.08
N ILE A 184 -4.01 -11.98 -1.25
CA ILE A 184 -3.47 -10.79 -0.60
C ILE A 184 -2.41 -11.22 0.42
N ILE A 185 -1.23 -10.58 0.38
CA ILE A 185 -0.12 -10.87 1.29
C ILE A 185 0.04 -9.70 2.25
N VAL A 186 -0.08 -9.98 3.54
CA VAL A 186 0.12 -9.00 4.62
C VAL A 186 1.32 -9.42 5.46
N ILE A 187 2.43 -8.71 5.30
CA ILE A 187 3.70 -8.97 5.97
C ILE A 187 3.71 -8.16 7.28
N GLY A 188 3.54 -8.84 8.40
CA GLY A 188 3.61 -8.26 9.74
C GLY A 188 4.99 -8.42 10.39
N PRO A 189 5.19 -7.86 11.60
CA PRO A 189 6.48 -7.90 12.29
C PRO A 189 6.81 -9.26 12.94
N THR A 190 5.91 -10.25 12.88
CA THR A 190 6.11 -11.60 13.44
C THR A 190 5.87 -12.72 12.42
N GLU A 191 5.16 -12.46 11.34
CA GLU A 191 4.63 -13.47 10.43
C GLU A 191 4.09 -12.82 9.14
N VAL A 192 3.89 -13.64 8.10
CA VAL A 192 3.24 -13.26 6.85
C VAL A 192 1.90 -13.97 6.74
N TRP A 193 0.85 -13.20 6.47
CA TRP A 193 -0.49 -13.70 6.24
C TRP A 193 -0.80 -13.74 4.74
N CYS A 194 -1.16 -14.92 4.24
CA CYS A 194 -1.89 -15.09 2.98
C CYS A 194 -3.38 -14.98 3.31
N ILE A 195 -4.10 -14.03 2.74
CA ILE A 195 -5.50 -13.76 3.10
C ILE A 195 -6.38 -13.79 1.85
N SER A 196 -7.42 -14.63 1.89
CA SER A 196 -8.45 -14.68 0.85
C SER A 196 -9.79 -14.23 1.42
N PHE A 197 -10.45 -13.31 0.72
CA PHE A 197 -11.71 -12.70 1.17
C PHE A 197 -12.93 -13.48 0.66
N LEU A 198 -13.78 -13.92 1.59
CA LEU A 198 -15.02 -14.63 1.31
C LEU A 198 -16.24 -13.77 1.72
N GLU A 199 -16.42 -12.66 1.01
CA GLU A 199 -17.47 -11.67 1.25
C GLU A 199 -18.30 -11.43 -0.01
N GLN A 200 -19.63 -11.52 0.12
CA GLN A 200 -20.56 -11.31 -1.01
C GLN A 200 -21.92 -10.77 -0.55
N GLU A 201 -22.55 -11.41 0.43
CA GLU A 201 -23.83 -11.00 1.03
C GLU A 201 -23.65 -10.93 2.55
N ASP A 202 -24.32 -9.97 3.21
CA ASP A 202 -24.29 -9.90 4.68
C ASP A 202 -24.95 -11.13 5.30
N SER A 203 -24.31 -11.68 6.34
CA SER A 203 -24.73 -12.85 7.11
C SER A 203 -24.90 -14.13 6.28
N ALA A 204 -24.28 -14.19 5.10
CA ALA A 204 -24.19 -15.42 4.30
C ALA A 204 -23.38 -16.50 5.03
N VAL A 205 -23.80 -17.76 4.89
CA VAL A 205 -23.12 -18.93 5.45
C VAL A 205 -22.38 -19.66 4.35
N PHE A 206 -21.09 -19.90 4.53
CA PHE A 206 -20.25 -20.65 3.58
C PHE A 206 -19.94 -22.04 4.15
N THR A 207 -20.57 -23.07 3.58
CA THR A 207 -20.27 -24.47 3.90
C THR A 207 -19.02 -24.89 3.14
N GLY A 208 -17.93 -25.12 3.88
CA GLY A 208 -16.64 -25.52 3.32
C GLY A 208 -16.51 -27.02 3.14
N SER A 209 -15.77 -27.43 2.11
CA SER A 209 -15.41 -28.82 1.85
C SER A 209 -14.00 -28.92 1.24
N LYS A 210 -13.53 -30.16 1.01
CA LYS A 210 -12.29 -30.45 0.28
C LYS A 210 -12.45 -30.32 -1.24
N ASP A 211 -13.66 -30.10 -1.74
CA ASP A 211 -13.94 -30.03 -3.17
C ASP A 211 -13.47 -28.71 -3.77
N ARG A 212 -13.50 -28.62 -5.10
CA ARG A 212 -13.17 -27.40 -5.84
C ARG A 212 -14.09 -26.22 -5.51
N PHE A 213 -15.32 -26.49 -5.06
CA PHE A 213 -16.34 -25.48 -4.79
C PHE A 213 -16.91 -25.65 -3.39
N TRP A 214 -17.12 -24.54 -2.70
CA TRP A 214 -17.90 -24.44 -1.47
C TRP A 214 -19.32 -23.99 -1.79
N THR A 215 -20.26 -24.21 -0.87
CA THR A 215 -21.64 -23.76 -1.01
C THR A 215 -21.87 -22.53 -0.14
N LYS A 216 -22.22 -21.41 -0.77
CA LYS A 216 -22.76 -20.23 -0.10
C LYS A 216 -24.27 -20.38 0.03
N LYS A 217 -24.81 -20.23 1.24
CA LYS A 217 -26.24 -20.10 1.53
C LYS A 217 -26.52 -18.65 1.90
N GLY A 218 -27.29 -17.96 1.07
CA GLY A 218 -27.64 -16.54 1.22
C GLY A 218 -29.11 -16.34 1.58
N LYS A 219 -29.74 -15.32 0.98
CA LYS A 219 -31.18 -15.01 1.12
C LYS A 219 -32.11 -16.04 0.44
N GLY A 220 -32.04 -17.30 0.87
CA GLY A 220 -32.83 -18.43 0.33
C GLY A 220 -32.22 -19.12 -0.90
N GLU A 221 -31.13 -18.60 -1.45
CA GLU A 221 -30.42 -19.22 -2.59
C GLU A 221 -29.13 -19.92 -2.15
N GLU A 222 -28.87 -21.09 -2.73
CA GLU A 222 -27.56 -21.76 -2.68
C GLU A 222 -26.76 -21.46 -3.95
N LYS A 223 -25.53 -20.94 -3.78
CA LYS A 223 -24.60 -20.62 -4.88
C LYS A 223 -23.26 -21.29 -4.65
N LYS A 224 -22.70 -21.91 -5.69
CA LYS A 224 -21.34 -22.46 -5.64
C LYS A 224 -20.33 -21.32 -5.75
N VAL A 225 -19.35 -21.31 -4.85
CA VAL A 225 -18.21 -20.39 -4.85
C VAL A 225 -16.92 -21.20 -4.94
N LEU A 226 -15.87 -20.66 -5.56
CA LEU A 226 -14.58 -21.37 -5.62
C LEU A 226 -14.03 -21.55 -4.20
N ASN A 227 -13.45 -22.72 -3.91
CA ASN A 227 -12.80 -22.98 -2.63
C ASN A 227 -11.57 -22.06 -2.47
N PRO A 228 -11.55 -21.14 -1.48
CA PRO A 228 -10.47 -20.17 -1.30
C PRO A 228 -9.13 -20.83 -0.91
N LEU A 229 -9.17 -22.05 -0.35
CA LEU A 229 -7.96 -22.77 0.05
C LEU A 229 -7.08 -23.12 -1.15
N LEU A 230 -7.64 -23.28 -2.35
CA LEU A 230 -6.87 -23.59 -3.56
C LEU A 230 -5.86 -22.49 -3.91
N ALA A 231 -6.28 -21.23 -3.78
CA ALA A 231 -5.43 -20.08 -4.08
C ALA A 231 -4.53 -19.72 -2.89
N LEU A 232 -5.01 -19.90 -1.64
CA LEU A 232 -4.19 -19.76 -0.43
C LEU A 232 -3.03 -20.77 -0.38
N ASP A 233 -3.29 -22.05 -0.64
CA ASP A 233 -2.26 -23.10 -0.67
C ASP A 233 -1.23 -22.86 -1.77
N ARG A 234 -1.66 -22.36 -2.93
CA ARG A 234 -0.74 -21.95 -4.00
C ARG A 234 0.15 -20.78 -3.53
N THR A 235 -0.46 -19.74 -2.97
CA THR A 235 0.22 -18.53 -2.49
C THR A 235 1.23 -18.86 -1.38
N GLU A 236 0.82 -19.64 -0.38
CA GLU A 236 1.65 -20.04 0.75
C GLU A 236 2.86 -20.89 0.32
N LYS A 237 2.68 -21.86 -0.59
CA LYS A 237 3.78 -22.64 -1.16
C LYS A 237 4.79 -21.78 -1.92
N ILE A 238 4.33 -20.75 -2.63
CA ILE A 238 5.20 -19.80 -3.35
C ILE A 238 6.02 -18.99 -2.36
N ILE A 239 5.38 -18.38 -1.35
CA ILE A 239 6.06 -17.56 -0.33
C ILE A 239 7.06 -18.41 0.47
N ARG A 240 6.67 -19.60 0.96
CA ARG A 240 7.58 -20.50 1.68
C ARG A 240 8.80 -20.87 0.85
N LYS A 241 8.62 -21.12 -0.46
CA LYS A 241 9.74 -21.44 -1.35
C LYS A 241 10.69 -20.25 -1.54
N ILE A 242 10.16 -19.05 -1.72
CA ILE A 242 10.96 -17.81 -1.81
C ILE A 242 11.73 -17.60 -0.50
N PHE A 243 11.07 -17.74 0.65
CA PHE A 243 11.69 -17.59 1.96
C PHE A 243 12.78 -18.64 2.23
N ALA A 244 12.58 -19.89 1.81
CA ALA A 244 13.60 -20.93 1.91
C ALA A 244 14.84 -20.61 1.06
N ILE A 245 14.65 -20.11 -0.17
CA ILE A 245 15.77 -19.71 -1.07
C ILE A 245 16.59 -18.58 -0.46
N HIS A 246 15.94 -17.60 0.18
CA HIS A 246 16.61 -16.43 0.78
C HIS A 246 16.96 -16.60 2.27
N SER A 247 16.81 -17.81 2.83
CA SER A 247 17.05 -18.12 4.25
C SER A 247 16.30 -17.18 5.23
N ILE A 248 15.00 -16.98 4.99
CA ILE A 248 14.14 -16.06 5.74
C ILE A 248 13.28 -16.84 6.74
N GLU A 249 13.60 -16.71 8.02
CA GLU A 249 12.87 -17.31 9.13
C GLU A 249 11.66 -16.45 9.55
N LEU A 250 10.65 -16.40 8.68
CA LEU A 250 9.39 -15.69 8.96
C LEU A 250 8.20 -16.64 8.72
N PRO A 251 7.40 -16.98 9.76
CA PRO A 251 6.25 -17.88 9.63
C PRO A 251 5.24 -17.38 8.60
N VAL A 252 4.84 -18.27 7.69
CA VAL A 252 3.74 -18.03 6.74
C VAL A 252 2.48 -18.70 7.28
N LYS A 253 1.39 -17.94 7.37
CA LYS A 253 0.05 -18.37 7.79
C LYS A 253 -0.98 -18.11 6.70
N LYS A 254 -2.07 -18.88 6.71
CA LYS A 254 -3.22 -18.72 5.81
C LYS A 254 -4.45 -18.29 6.59
N ALA A 255 -5.23 -17.36 6.04
CA ALA A 255 -6.52 -16.98 6.57
C ALA A 255 -7.59 -16.89 5.47
N VAL A 256 -8.77 -17.45 5.74
CA VAL A 256 -10.00 -17.14 5.00
C VAL A 256 -10.76 -16.11 5.82
N LEU A 257 -11.02 -14.94 5.25
CA LEU A 257 -11.58 -13.79 5.96
C LEU A 257 -12.97 -13.43 5.44
N THR A 258 -13.94 -13.36 6.35
CA THR A 258 -15.25 -12.76 6.12
C THR A 258 -15.66 -11.90 7.32
N ARG A 259 -15.83 -10.59 7.11
CA ARG A 259 -16.23 -9.63 8.14
C ARG A 259 -17.71 -9.72 8.49
N ASN A 260 -18.54 -10.16 7.54
CA ASN A 260 -20.00 -10.15 7.65
C ASN A 260 -20.67 -11.53 7.50
N GLY A 261 -19.96 -12.56 7.02
CA GLY A 261 -20.48 -13.92 6.88
C GLY A 261 -20.08 -14.88 8.01
N TYR A 262 -20.51 -16.13 7.86
CA TYR A 262 -20.14 -17.26 8.71
C TYR A 262 -19.48 -18.36 7.86
N ILE A 263 -18.53 -19.11 8.42
CA ILE A 263 -17.86 -20.22 7.73
C ILE A 263 -18.11 -21.51 8.52
N ASP A 264 -18.85 -22.42 7.92
CA ASP A 264 -19.10 -23.76 8.46
C ASP A 264 -18.19 -24.76 7.75
N TYR A 265 -17.03 -25.04 8.35
CA TYR A 265 -16.11 -26.08 7.87
C TYR A 265 -15.43 -26.82 9.03
N PRO A 266 -16.12 -27.78 9.68
CA PRO A 266 -15.58 -28.49 10.84
C PRO A 266 -14.32 -29.32 10.54
N ALA A 267 -14.13 -29.72 9.29
CA ALA A 267 -12.98 -30.48 8.81
C ALA A 267 -11.91 -29.60 8.14
N ALA A 268 -11.79 -28.34 8.57
CA ALA A 268 -10.79 -27.40 8.07
C ALA A 268 -9.35 -27.83 8.44
N PRO A 269 -8.35 -27.56 7.57
CA PRO A 269 -6.94 -27.79 7.90
C PRO A 269 -6.46 -26.91 9.07
N ILE A 270 -5.63 -27.49 9.96
CA ILE A 270 -5.11 -26.83 11.17
C ILE A 270 -4.24 -25.59 10.84
N ASP A 271 -3.61 -25.58 9.67
CA ASP A 271 -2.75 -24.51 9.16
C ASP A 271 -3.51 -23.38 8.46
N VAL A 272 -4.84 -23.40 8.49
CA VAL A 272 -5.72 -22.33 7.97
C VAL A 272 -6.55 -21.74 9.10
N GLN A 273 -6.44 -20.43 9.31
CA GLN A 273 -7.35 -19.72 10.21
C GLN A 273 -8.63 -19.30 9.48
N LEU A 274 -9.77 -19.76 9.96
CA LEU A 274 -11.08 -19.26 9.53
C LEU A 274 -11.47 -18.05 10.38
N VAL A 275 -11.53 -16.88 9.75
CA VAL A 275 -11.94 -15.62 10.38
C VAL A 275 -13.32 -15.26 9.85
N GLU A 276 -14.32 -15.40 10.71
CA GLU A 276 -15.74 -15.15 10.44
C GLU A 276 -16.31 -14.09 11.40
N LYS A 277 -17.53 -13.62 11.15
CA LYS A 277 -18.23 -12.59 11.95
C LYS A 277 -18.17 -12.81 13.48
N ARG A 278 -18.08 -14.06 13.95
CA ARG A 278 -17.98 -14.40 15.39
C ARG A 278 -16.62 -14.11 16.02
N ASN A 279 -15.51 -14.39 15.33
CA ASN A 279 -14.15 -14.24 15.86
C ASN A 279 -13.36 -13.08 15.20
N TYR A 280 -13.97 -12.42 14.21
CA TYR A 280 -13.39 -11.35 13.42
C TYR A 280 -12.81 -10.21 14.28
N GLU A 281 -13.56 -9.67 15.24
CA GLU A 281 -13.06 -8.55 16.06
C GLU A 281 -11.86 -8.95 16.91
N GLN A 282 -11.84 -10.18 17.45
CA GLN A 282 -10.70 -10.70 18.21
C GLN A 282 -9.43 -10.77 17.35
N TRP A 283 -9.55 -11.34 16.14
CA TRP A 283 -8.44 -11.43 15.18
C TRP A 283 -7.97 -10.04 14.70
N PHE A 284 -8.92 -9.15 14.37
CA PHE A 284 -8.65 -7.78 13.95
C PHE A 284 -7.93 -6.99 15.04
N HIS A 285 -8.38 -7.07 16.30
CA HIS A 285 -7.71 -6.42 17.43
C HIS A 285 -6.33 -7.01 17.71
N ALA A 286 -6.13 -8.33 17.57
CA ALA A 286 -4.82 -8.95 17.73
C ALA A 286 -3.80 -8.39 16.73
N MET A 287 -4.16 -8.26 15.45
CA MET A 287 -3.28 -7.63 14.45
C MET A 287 -3.13 -6.11 14.68
N ARG A 288 -4.21 -5.40 14.98
CA ARG A 288 -4.18 -3.93 15.16
C ARG A 288 -3.38 -3.48 16.37
N ASN A 289 -3.30 -4.30 17.42
CA ASN A 289 -2.56 -3.98 18.64
C ASN A 289 -1.07 -4.39 18.58
N LEU A 290 -0.62 -5.04 17.51
CA LEU A 290 0.77 -5.47 17.35
C LEU A 290 1.70 -4.30 16.98
N ARG A 291 2.01 -3.45 17.96
CA ARG A 291 2.85 -2.23 17.82
C ARG A 291 4.36 -2.51 17.88
N SER A 292 4.81 -3.64 17.33
CA SER A 292 6.24 -3.92 17.17
C SER A 292 6.79 -3.10 16.00
N PRO A 293 7.98 -2.46 16.11
CA PRO A 293 8.58 -1.71 15.00
C PRO A 293 8.88 -2.62 13.80
N LEU A 294 9.03 -2.02 12.61
CA LEU A 294 9.44 -2.74 11.40
C LEU A 294 10.75 -3.49 11.64
N LYS A 295 10.74 -4.81 11.44
CA LYS A 295 11.91 -5.67 11.72
C LYS A 295 12.72 -5.96 10.46
N HIS A 296 14.03 -6.15 10.63
CA HIS A 296 14.91 -6.50 9.50
C HIS A 296 14.48 -7.76 8.73
N ALA A 297 14.04 -8.80 9.44
CA ALA A 297 13.51 -10.03 8.83
C ALA A 297 12.23 -9.78 7.99
N GLN A 298 11.39 -8.84 8.42
CA GLN A 298 10.19 -8.43 7.69
C GLN A 298 10.55 -7.69 6.40
N LEU A 299 11.55 -6.79 6.45
CA LEU A 299 12.04 -6.06 5.29
C LEU A 299 12.76 -6.97 4.29
N LYS A 300 13.57 -7.93 4.76
CA LYS A 300 14.13 -9.00 3.92
C LYS A 300 13.04 -9.86 3.27
N GLY A 301 12.00 -10.23 4.03
CA GLY A 301 10.83 -10.96 3.51
C GLY A 301 10.14 -10.20 2.38
N ALA A 302 9.86 -8.91 2.59
CA ALA A 302 9.30 -8.04 1.57
C ALA A 302 10.24 -7.89 0.35
N GLN A 303 11.56 -7.72 0.56
CA GLN A 303 12.55 -7.64 -0.52
C GLN A 303 12.50 -8.86 -1.43
N ALA A 304 12.59 -10.06 -0.84
CA ALA A 304 12.60 -11.31 -1.59
C ALA A 304 11.29 -11.50 -2.38
N LEU A 305 10.14 -11.20 -1.80
CA LEU A 305 8.87 -11.28 -2.52
C LEU A 305 8.82 -10.27 -3.69
N LEU A 306 9.18 -9.01 -3.45
CA LEU A 306 9.20 -7.97 -4.48
C LEU A 306 10.14 -8.28 -5.66
N GLN A 307 11.24 -9.01 -5.43
CA GLN A 307 12.18 -9.47 -6.46
C GLN A 307 11.59 -10.54 -7.40
N TYR A 308 10.67 -11.39 -6.91
CA TYR A 308 9.98 -12.39 -7.73
C TYR A 308 8.68 -11.88 -8.37
N CYS A 309 8.25 -10.65 -8.07
CA CYS A 309 7.07 -10.06 -8.70
C CYS A 309 7.33 -9.68 -10.16
N GLN A 310 6.36 -9.96 -11.02
CA GLN A 310 6.29 -9.34 -12.34
C GLN A 310 6.13 -7.81 -12.18
N THR A 311 6.70 -7.07 -13.12
CA THR A 311 6.54 -5.62 -13.20
C THR A 311 6.22 -5.22 -14.65
N SER A 312 5.09 -4.54 -14.84
CA SER A 312 4.59 -4.05 -16.12
C SER A 312 4.47 -2.53 -16.06
N SER A 313 5.41 -1.84 -16.69
CA SER A 313 5.57 -0.38 -16.64
C SER A 313 6.06 0.18 -17.97
N VAL A 314 5.81 1.47 -18.17
CA VAL A 314 6.34 2.28 -19.28
C VAL A 314 7.31 3.29 -18.71
N LYS A 315 8.41 3.56 -19.42
CA LYS A 315 9.36 4.63 -19.08
C LYS A 315 8.71 6.01 -19.28
N ARG A 316 9.14 6.98 -18.49
CA ARG A 316 8.74 8.38 -18.64
C ARG A 316 9.58 9.03 -19.75
N LEU A 317 8.92 9.52 -20.80
CA LEU A 317 9.51 10.22 -21.96
C LEU A 317 10.50 11.34 -21.54
N GLU A 318 10.21 12.02 -20.44
CA GLU A 318 11.07 13.04 -19.80
C GLU A 318 12.53 12.60 -19.53
N TRP A 319 12.75 11.28 -19.40
CA TRP A 319 14.06 10.68 -19.11
C TRP A 319 14.72 10.01 -20.32
N GLU A 320 13.98 9.78 -21.41
CA GLU A 320 14.55 9.21 -22.64
C GLU A 320 15.39 10.26 -23.38
N ASN A 321 14.89 11.50 -23.45
CA ASN A 321 15.58 12.64 -24.07
C ASN A 321 16.86 13.13 -23.34
N ARG A 322 17.26 12.52 -22.21
CA ARG A 322 18.47 12.89 -21.47
C ARG A 322 19.71 12.08 -21.84
N ASN A 323 19.55 10.99 -22.59
CA ASN A 323 20.64 10.06 -22.92
C ASN A 323 21.16 10.20 -24.37
N GLU A 324 20.70 11.22 -25.11
CA GLU A 324 21.09 11.51 -26.50
C GLU A 324 21.77 12.89 -26.63
N SER A 325 22.63 13.27 -25.67
CA SER A 325 23.33 14.56 -25.64
C SER A 325 24.78 14.41 -25.15
#